data_AF-A0A926CJV3-F1
#
_entry.id   AF-A0A926CJV3-F1
#
_cell.length_a   1.000
_cell.length_b   1.000
_cell.length_c   1.000
_cell.angle_alpha   90.00
_cell.angle_beta   90.00
_cell.angle_gamma   90.00
#
_symmetry.space_group_name_H-M   'P 1'
#
loop_
_entity.id
_entity.type
_entity.pdbx_description
1 polymer ?
#
loop_
_entity_poly.entity_id
_entity_poly.type
_entity_poly.pdbx_seq_one_letter_code
_entity_poly.pdbx_strand_id
1 'polypeptide(L)'
;MAFCSNCGASVEGAFCVRCGTQAAPASAAGSHPPQSNPGYTPGYTTGSVPPDPSAAGLTDNVAGALCYAVGLITGIIFLVLAPYNQSKFVRFHAFQAIFFHCAFIGTYIVETMVFIALPYGVQVIASLLWMVIWLGTLALWILLMIKAYQGEVFKLPVIGDLAAKQA
;
A
#
# COMPACT_ATOMS: atom_id res chain seq x y z
N MET A 1 -45.40 -4.60 6.03
CA MET A 1 -43.94 -4.72 5.82
C MET A 1 -43.46 -3.39 5.27
N ALA A 2 -42.53 -2.72 5.95
CA ALA A 2 -41.97 -1.48 5.47
C ALA A 2 -40.91 -1.78 4.40
N PHE A 3 -40.69 -0.85 3.47
CA PHE A 3 -39.66 -0.96 2.44
C PHE A 3 -38.69 0.20 2.61
N CYS A 4 -37.41 -0.07 2.38
CA CYS A 4 -36.38 0.96 2.46
C CYS A 4 -36.57 1.98 1.33
N SER A 5 -36.70 3.27 1.68
CA SER A 5 -36.81 4.36 0.70
C SER A 5 -35.56 4.55 -0.16
N ASN A 6 -34.42 4.04 0.29
CA ASN A 6 -33.14 4.19 -0.40
C ASN A 6 -32.84 3.01 -1.36
N CYS A 7 -33.20 1.78 -1.01
CA CYS A 7 -32.83 0.59 -1.81
C CYS A 7 -33.99 -0.36 -2.16
N GLY A 8 -35.21 -0.09 -1.69
CA GLY A 8 -36.41 -0.88 -2.02
C GLY A 8 -36.51 -2.26 -1.36
N ALA A 9 -35.53 -2.67 -0.54
CA ALA A 9 -35.61 -3.93 0.19
C ALA A 9 -36.70 -3.90 1.28
N SER A 10 -37.33 -5.04 1.55
CA SER A 10 -38.21 -5.20 2.71
C SER A 10 -37.40 -5.06 4.00
N VAL A 11 -37.92 -4.30 4.95
CA VAL A 11 -37.30 -4.06 6.25
C VAL A 11 -38.20 -4.53 7.39
N GLU A 12 -37.64 -5.44 8.19
CA GLU A 12 -38.20 -5.95 9.44
C GLU A 12 -37.35 -5.44 10.60
N GLY A 13 -37.42 -4.13 10.86
CA GLY A 13 -36.65 -3.49 11.93
C GLY A 13 -36.41 -2.01 11.70
N ALA A 14 -35.68 -1.39 12.63
CA ALA A 14 -35.36 0.04 12.57
C ALA A 14 -34.33 0.40 11.49
N PHE A 15 -33.58 -0.57 10.97
CA PHE A 15 -32.49 -0.34 10.01
C PHE A 15 -32.55 -1.35 8.86
N CYS A 16 -32.19 -0.91 7.65
CA CYS A 16 -32.11 -1.78 6.50
C CYS A 16 -30.84 -2.63 6.54
N VAL A 17 -30.98 -3.95 6.58
CA VAL A 17 -29.87 -4.92 6.52
C VAL A 17 -29.06 -4.86 5.22
N ARG A 18 -29.61 -4.26 4.16
CA ARG A 18 -28.95 -4.13 2.85
C ARG A 18 -28.12 -2.86 2.69
N CYS A 19 -28.55 -1.74 3.26
CA CYS A 19 -27.90 -0.44 3.02
C CYS A 19 -27.68 0.40 4.28
N GLY A 20 -28.04 -0.09 5.46
CA GLY A 20 -27.86 0.59 6.75
C GLY A 20 -28.75 1.81 6.98
N THR A 21 -29.55 2.22 5.99
CA THR A 21 -30.45 3.38 6.13
C THR A 21 -31.54 3.06 7.16
N GLN A 22 -31.81 4.02 8.06
CA GLN A 22 -32.87 3.89 9.06
C GLN A 22 -34.22 3.83 8.36
N ALA A 23 -35.02 2.80 8.69
CA ALA A 23 -36.39 2.73 8.23
C ALA A 23 -37.19 3.81 8.95
N ALA A 24 -37.93 4.64 8.20
CA ALA A 24 -38.79 5.66 8.81
C ALA A 24 -39.80 5.00 9.77
N PRO A 25 -40.05 5.56 10.96
CA PRO A 25 -40.95 4.95 11.93
C PRO A 25 -42.36 4.81 11.33
N ALA A 26 -42.97 3.65 11.52
CA ALA A 26 -44.33 3.33 11.11
C ALA A 26 -45.34 4.13 11.94
N SER A 27 -45.44 5.44 11.69
CA SER A 27 -46.39 6.32 12.35
C SER A 27 -46.74 7.53 11.47
N ALA A 28 -47.01 7.30 10.19
CA ALA A 28 -47.83 8.18 9.37
C ALA A 28 -48.16 7.47 8.05
N ALA A 29 -49.39 7.66 7.58
CA ALA A 29 -49.91 7.33 6.25
C ALA A 29 -50.27 5.85 5.99
N GLY A 30 -51.54 5.53 6.28
CA GLY A 30 -52.53 5.35 5.22
C GLY A 30 -52.43 4.08 4.37
N SER A 31 -53.45 3.23 4.50
CA SER A 31 -53.72 2.10 3.62
C SER A 31 -53.90 2.53 2.15
N HIS A 32 -52.87 2.34 1.34
CA HIS A 32 -53.01 2.22 -0.12
C HIS A 32 -51.95 1.26 -0.67
N PRO A 33 -52.33 0.22 -1.44
CA PRO A 33 -51.35 -0.59 -2.16
C PRO A 33 -50.88 0.16 -3.41
N PRO A 34 -49.57 0.37 -3.65
CA PRO A 34 -49.12 0.82 -4.96
C PRO A 34 -49.07 -0.35 -5.93
N GLN A 35 -49.68 -0.10 -7.08
CA GLN A 35 -49.90 -0.98 -8.21
C GLN A 35 -48.58 -1.51 -8.81
N SER A 36 -48.62 -2.77 -9.25
CA SER A 36 -47.56 -3.42 -10.01
C SER A 36 -47.32 -2.71 -11.35
N ASN A 37 -46.15 -2.06 -11.49
CA ASN A 37 -45.70 -1.54 -12.77
C ASN A 37 -44.86 -2.61 -13.49
N PRO A 38 -45.31 -3.18 -14.63
CA PRO A 38 -44.56 -4.19 -15.37
C PRO A 38 -43.48 -3.48 -16.21
N GLY A 39 -42.36 -3.14 -15.57
CA GLY A 39 -41.24 -2.48 -16.26
C GLY A 39 -39.93 -2.37 -15.49
N TYR A 40 -39.84 -2.92 -14.27
CA TYR A 40 -38.62 -2.85 -13.48
C TYR A 40 -37.74 -4.08 -13.72
N THR A 41 -36.74 -3.95 -14.61
CA THR A 41 -35.56 -4.82 -14.58
C THR A 41 -34.57 -4.22 -13.58
N PRO A 42 -34.23 -4.90 -12.47
CA PRO A 42 -33.16 -4.42 -11.60
C PRO A 42 -31.85 -4.51 -12.37
N GLY A 43 -31.36 -3.36 -12.85
CA GLY A 43 -29.99 -3.20 -13.28
C GLY A 43 -29.08 -3.39 -12.08
N TYR A 44 -28.49 -4.58 -11.95
CA TYR A 44 -27.36 -4.81 -11.07
C TYR A 44 -26.17 -4.05 -11.66
N THR A 45 -26.10 -2.74 -11.42
CA THR A 45 -24.80 -2.08 -11.47
C THR A 45 -23.98 -2.72 -10.36
N THR A 46 -22.98 -3.50 -10.75
CA THR A 46 -21.89 -3.99 -9.93
C THR A 46 -21.13 -2.78 -9.37
N GLY A 47 -21.73 -2.12 -8.39
CA GLY A 47 -21.08 -1.14 -7.55
C GLY A 47 -20.01 -1.87 -6.75
N SER A 48 -18.76 -1.54 -7.03
CA SER A 48 -17.58 -2.04 -6.32
C SER A 48 -17.75 -1.80 -4.82
N VAL A 49 -18.14 -2.84 -4.08
CA VAL A 49 -17.90 -2.93 -2.65
C VAL A 49 -16.40 -2.68 -2.45
N PRO A 50 -15.97 -1.68 -1.66
CA PRO A 50 -14.56 -1.51 -1.37
C PRO A 50 -14.04 -2.83 -0.78
N PRO A 51 -12.95 -3.39 -1.34
CA PRO A 51 -12.47 -4.71 -0.93
C PRO A 51 -12.20 -4.72 0.57
N ASP A 52 -12.73 -5.73 1.24
CA ASP A 52 -12.45 -6.03 2.64
C ASP A 52 -10.92 -6.18 2.79
N PRO A 53 -10.22 -5.37 3.63
CA PRO A 53 -8.77 -5.46 3.81
C PRO A 53 -8.32 -6.83 4.36
N SER A 54 -9.28 -7.67 4.74
CA SER A 54 -9.12 -9.01 5.31
C SER A 54 -9.22 -10.15 4.29
N ALA A 55 -9.47 -9.86 3.01
CA ALA A 55 -9.63 -10.88 1.98
C ALA A 55 -8.26 -11.46 1.55
N ALA A 56 -7.73 -12.41 2.33
CA ALA A 56 -6.63 -13.34 2.02
C ALA A 56 -5.27 -12.78 1.51
N GLY A 57 -5.09 -11.46 1.49
CA GLY A 57 -3.90 -10.79 0.97
C GLY A 57 -3.22 -9.90 2.00
N LEU A 58 -1.99 -9.51 1.69
CA LEU A 58 -1.23 -8.51 2.43
C LEU A 58 -1.79 -7.12 2.07
N THR A 59 -1.82 -6.17 3.01
CA THR A 59 -2.22 -4.79 2.71
C THR A 59 -1.08 -4.04 2.01
N ASP A 60 -1.41 -3.03 1.19
CA ASP A 60 -0.44 -2.29 0.38
C ASP A 60 0.71 -1.66 1.19
N ASN A 61 0.41 -1.15 2.39
CA ASN A 61 1.41 -0.59 3.30
C ASN A 61 2.41 -1.65 3.78
N VAL A 62 1.93 -2.85 4.10
CA VAL A 62 2.80 -3.96 4.48
C VAL A 62 3.59 -4.45 3.27
N ALA A 63 2.98 -4.50 2.08
CA ALA A 63 3.66 -4.89 0.84
C ALA A 63 4.78 -3.91 0.50
N GLY A 64 4.50 -2.61 0.60
CA GLY A 64 5.48 -1.55 0.42
C GLY A 64 6.64 -1.66 1.41
N ALA A 65 6.39 -1.98 2.68
CA ALA A 65 7.46 -2.20 3.66
C ALA A 65 8.29 -3.46 3.33
N LEU A 66 7.64 -4.56 2.95
CA LEU A 66 8.31 -5.82 2.61
C LEU A 66 9.16 -5.73 1.34
N CYS A 67 8.89 -4.77 0.43
CA CYS A 67 9.76 -4.51 -0.71
C CYS A 67 11.23 -4.30 -0.32
N TYR A 68 11.48 -3.75 0.88
CA TYR A 68 12.82 -3.45 1.39
C TYR A 68 13.48 -4.62 2.14
N ALA A 69 12.77 -5.71 2.44
CA ALA A 69 13.18 -6.71 3.43
C ALA A 69 14.35 -7.61 2.97
N VAL A 70 14.35 -8.07 1.71
CA VAL A 70 15.40 -8.96 1.15
C VAL A 70 16.08 -8.27 -0.03
N GLY A 71 16.24 -6.96 0.08
CA GLY A 71 16.88 -6.13 -0.92
C GLY A 71 16.23 -6.15 -2.30
N LEU A 72 17.05 -6.36 -3.33
CA LEU A 72 16.60 -6.33 -4.72
C LEU A 72 15.52 -7.38 -5.01
N ILE A 73 15.60 -8.53 -4.33
CA ILE A 73 14.74 -9.69 -4.60
C ILE A 73 13.28 -9.36 -4.28
N THR A 74 13.01 -8.84 -3.07
CA THR A 74 11.64 -8.50 -2.65
C THR A 74 11.03 -7.40 -3.49
N GLY A 75 11.80 -6.36 -3.85
CA GLY A 75 11.32 -5.30 -4.74
C GLY A 75 10.89 -5.84 -6.11
N ILE A 76 11.69 -6.73 -6.71
CA ILE A 76 11.34 -7.34 -8.00
C ILE A 76 10.09 -8.23 -7.88
N ILE A 77 9.98 -9.02 -6.81
CA ILE A 77 8.81 -9.89 -6.58
C ILE A 77 7.52 -9.06 -6.55
N PHE A 78 7.48 -7.97 -5.78
CA PHE A 78 6.27 -7.13 -5.69
C PHE A 78 5.98 -6.34 -6.97
N LEU A 79 6.97 -6.14 -7.86
CA LEU A 79 6.77 -5.59 -9.21
C LEU A 79 6.21 -6.58 -10.23
N VAL A 80 6.17 -7.87 -9.94
CA VAL A 80 5.58 -8.86 -10.88
C VAL A 80 4.37 -9.56 -10.29
N LEU A 81 4.24 -9.56 -8.98
CA LEU A 81 3.17 -10.26 -8.27
C LEU A 81 1.86 -9.46 -8.31
N ALA A 82 0.83 -10.03 -8.92
CA ALA A 82 -0.54 -9.53 -8.82
C ALA A 82 -1.14 -9.86 -7.43
N PRO A 83 -2.01 -9.00 -6.87
CA PRO A 83 -2.47 -7.70 -7.39
C PRO A 83 -1.52 -6.53 -7.10
N TYR A 84 -0.44 -6.75 -6.32
CA TYR A 84 0.44 -5.69 -5.81
C TYR A 84 1.12 -4.83 -6.89
N ASN A 85 1.49 -5.42 -8.02
CA ASN A 85 2.04 -4.68 -9.16
C ASN A 85 1.05 -3.69 -9.79
N GLN A 86 -0.24 -3.71 -9.43
CA GLN A 86 -1.19 -2.70 -9.90
C GLN A 86 -1.28 -1.49 -8.95
N SER A 87 -0.79 -1.63 -7.71
CA SER A 87 -0.78 -0.55 -6.74
C SER A 87 0.38 0.41 -7.02
N LYS A 88 0.06 1.67 -7.34
CA LYS A 88 1.08 2.73 -7.49
C LYS A 88 1.93 2.90 -6.24
N PHE A 89 1.34 2.69 -5.06
CA PHE A 89 2.04 2.75 -3.79
C PHE A 89 3.10 1.65 -3.69
N VAL A 90 2.72 0.39 -3.91
CA VAL A 90 3.64 -0.74 -3.83
C VAL A 90 4.72 -0.65 -4.91
N ARG A 91 4.37 -0.28 -6.14
CA ARG A 91 5.35 -0.07 -7.23
C ARG A 91 6.38 0.99 -6.87
N PHE A 92 5.96 2.12 -6.31
CA PHE A 92 6.87 3.17 -5.87
C PHE A 92 7.88 2.65 -4.84
N HIS A 93 7.40 1.98 -3.79
CA HIS A 93 8.28 1.42 -2.77
C HIS A 93 9.16 0.29 -3.30
N ALA A 94 8.68 -0.50 -4.27
CA ALA A 94 9.45 -1.54 -4.92
C ALA A 94 10.60 -0.97 -5.77
N PHE A 95 10.34 0.02 -6.62
CA PHE A 95 11.39 0.70 -7.39
C PHE A 95 12.37 1.44 -6.49
N GLN A 96 11.88 2.14 -5.47
CA GLN A 96 12.75 2.83 -4.51
C GLN A 96 13.62 1.83 -3.73
N ALA A 97 13.08 0.68 -3.32
CA ALA A 97 13.85 -0.39 -2.68
C ALA A 97 14.93 -0.94 -3.63
N ILE A 98 14.61 -1.16 -4.91
CA ILE A 98 15.58 -1.63 -5.90
C ILE A 98 16.72 -0.62 -6.05
N PHE A 99 16.41 0.65 -6.31
CA PHE A 99 17.42 1.68 -6.49
C PHE A 99 18.25 1.93 -5.22
N PHE A 100 17.61 1.91 -4.04
CA PHE A 100 18.30 2.01 -2.76
C PHE A 100 19.33 0.89 -2.57
N HIS A 101 18.94 -0.37 -2.83
CA HIS A 101 19.87 -1.50 -2.71
C HIS A 101 20.95 -1.51 -3.80
N CYS A 102 20.64 -1.05 -5.02
CA CYS A 102 21.67 -0.84 -6.05
C CYS A 102 22.71 0.20 -5.60
N ALA A 103 22.26 1.33 -5.04
CA ALA A 103 23.15 2.37 -4.51
C ALA A 103 23.99 1.85 -3.34
N PHE A 104 23.40 1.03 -2.47
CA PHE A 104 24.09 0.38 -1.37
C PHE A 104 25.19 -0.58 -1.84
N ILE A 105 24.89 -1.45 -2.82
CA ILE A 105 25.89 -2.34 -3.43
C ILE A 105 27.02 -1.53 -4.08
N GLY A 106 26.69 -0.45 -4.79
CA GLY A 106 27.69 0.45 -5.37
C GLY A 106 28.59 1.07 -4.31
N THR A 107 28.03 1.50 -3.19
CA THR A 107 28.77 2.05 -2.05
C THR A 107 29.71 1.02 -1.43
N TYR A 108 29.26 -0.22 -1.27
CA TYR A 108 30.09 -1.33 -0.77
C TYR A 108 31.25 -1.69 -1.72
N ILE A 109 31.03 -1.64 -3.04
CA ILE A 109 32.09 -1.86 -4.02
C ILE A 109 33.14 -0.76 -3.92
N VAL A 110 32.71 0.52 -3.83
CA VAL A 110 33.61 1.66 -3.68
C VAL A 110 34.43 1.56 -2.39
N GLU A 111 33.78 1.21 -1.26
CA GLU A 111 34.46 0.93 0.00
C GLU A 111 35.59 -0.09 -0.20
N THR A 112 35.26 -1.23 -0.78
CA THR A 112 36.21 -2.34 -0.96
C THR A 112 37.41 -1.89 -1.79
N MET A 113 37.18 -1.15 -2.88
CA MET A 113 38.26 -0.62 -3.72
C MET A 113 39.16 0.37 -2.97
N VAL A 114 38.57 1.26 -2.17
CA VAL A 114 39.32 2.22 -1.35
C VAL A 114 40.15 1.50 -0.29
N PHE A 115 39.58 0.50 0.40
CA PHE A 115 40.29 -0.26 1.42
C PHE A 115 41.48 -1.05 0.87
N ILE A 116 41.34 -1.64 -0.32
CA ILE A 116 42.44 -2.36 -1.00
C ILE A 116 43.59 -1.40 -1.36
N ALA A 117 43.27 -0.16 -1.75
CA ALA A 117 44.27 0.84 -2.14
C ALA A 117 44.97 1.51 -0.95
N LEU A 118 44.35 1.52 0.24
CA LEU A 118 44.88 2.21 1.42
C LEU A 118 45.90 1.36 2.21
N PRO A 119 46.97 1.97 2.72
CA PRO A 119 47.90 1.30 3.62
C PRO A 119 47.23 0.96 4.96
N TYR A 120 47.62 -0.18 5.55
CA TYR A 120 46.97 -0.77 6.73
C TYR A 120 46.79 0.21 7.92
N GLY A 121 47.76 1.09 8.17
CA GLY A 121 47.67 2.07 9.26
C GLY A 121 46.55 3.11 9.10
N VAL A 122 46.16 3.42 7.85
CA VAL A 122 45.10 4.40 7.55
C VAL A 122 43.71 3.74 7.52
N GLN A 123 43.64 2.43 7.30
CA GLN A 123 42.40 1.67 7.23
C GLN A 123 41.59 1.73 8.54
N VAL A 124 42.26 1.81 9.70
CA VAL A 124 41.59 1.89 11.01
C VAL A 124 40.82 3.20 11.18
N ILE A 125 41.36 4.33 10.69
CA ILE A 125 40.67 5.62 10.77
C ILE A 125 39.54 5.64 9.72
N ALA A 126 39.80 5.13 8.52
CA ALA A 126 38.80 5.01 7.47
C ALA A 126 37.60 4.14 7.90
N SER A 127 37.82 3.04 8.65
CA SER A 127 36.75 2.16 9.11
C SER A 127 35.82 2.82 10.12
N LEU A 128 36.33 3.72 10.97
CA LEU A 128 35.49 4.49 11.90
C LEU A 128 34.57 5.46 11.16
N LEU A 129 35.07 6.15 10.14
CA LEU A 129 34.25 7.03 9.30
C LEU A 129 33.18 6.23 8.56
N TRP A 130 33.58 5.07 8.04
CA TRP A 130 32.68 4.21 7.28
C TRP A 130 31.59 3.59 8.15
N MET A 131 31.90 3.27 9.41
CA MET A 131 30.92 2.83 10.41
C MET A 131 29.76 3.82 10.55
N VAL A 132 30.04 5.13 10.56
CA VAL A 132 28.99 6.16 10.66
C VAL A 132 28.09 6.14 9.41
N ILE A 133 28.67 5.95 8.22
CA ILE A 133 27.92 5.84 6.97
C ILE A 133 27.02 4.60 6.98
N TRP A 134 27.53 3.46 7.46
CA TRP A 134 26.74 2.23 7.62
C TRP A 134 25.58 2.40 8.57
N LEU A 135 25.80 3.01 9.74
CA LEU A 135 24.75 3.29 10.70
C LEU A 135 23.70 4.26 10.15
N GLY A 136 24.13 5.31 9.44
CA GLY A 136 23.21 6.25 8.78
C GLY A 136 22.39 5.57 7.70
N THR A 137 23.00 4.68 6.91
CA THR A 137 22.31 3.92 5.87
C THR A 137 21.32 2.92 6.45
N LEU A 138 21.69 2.23 7.53
CA LEU A 138 20.80 1.33 8.27
C LEU A 138 19.61 2.10 8.86
N ALA A 139 19.84 3.25 9.48
CA ALA A 139 18.79 4.10 10.02
C ALA A 139 17.85 4.59 8.91
N LEU A 140 18.40 4.99 7.75
CA LEU A 140 17.61 5.39 6.59
C LEU A 140 16.76 4.24 6.05
N TRP A 141 17.33 3.04 5.92
CA TRP A 141 16.61 1.85 5.47
C TRP A 141 15.43 1.51 6.39
N ILE A 142 15.66 1.52 7.71
CA ILE A 142 14.60 1.31 8.70
C ILE A 142 13.53 2.40 8.60
N LEU A 143 13.93 3.67 8.43
CA LEU A 143 12.99 4.78 8.26
C LEU A 143 12.10 4.58 7.03
N LEU A 144 12.66 4.14 5.90
CA LEU A 144 11.89 3.84 4.69
C LEU A 144 10.87 2.72 4.94
N MET A 145 11.26 1.66 5.64
CA MET A 145 10.35 0.56 6.00
C MET A 145 9.22 1.04 6.91
N ILE A 146 9.53 1.84 7.93
CA ILE A 146 8.52 2.40 8.85
C ILE A 146 7.56 3.30 8.08
N LYS A 147 8.07 4.18 7.23
CA LYS A 147 7.24 5.09 6.43
C LYS A 147 6.34 4.34 5.45
N ALA A 148 6.87 3.33 4.77
CA ALA A 148 6.08 2.45 3.91
C ALA A 148 4.98 1.71 4.71
N TYR A 149 5.32 1.20 5.90
CA TYR A 149 4.37 0.52 6.77
C TYR A 149 3.25 1.46 7.28
N GLN A 150 3.57 2.74 7.48
CA GLN A 150 2.60 3.79 7.80
C GLN A 150 1.74 4.23 6.60
N GLY A 151 2.01 3.72 5.40
CA GLY A 151 1.32 4.14 4.17
C GLY A 151 1.82 5.47 3.61
N GLU A 152 3.00 5.95 4.04
CA GLU A 152 3.58 7.21 3.61
C GLU A 152 4.64 7.01 2.51
N VAL A 153 4.53 7.81 1.46
CA VAL A 153 5.49 7.85 0.35
C VAL A 153 6.64 8.80 0.72
N PHE A 154 7.67 8.27 1.39
CA PHE A 154 8.87 9.03 1.69
C PHE A 154 9.86 9.02 0.52
N LYS A 155 9.90 10.11 -0.25
CA LYS A 155 10.78 10.26 -1.41
C LYS A 155 12.19 10.63 -1.00
N LEU A 156 13.14 9.75 -1.28
CA LEU A 156 14.57 10.10 -1.20
C LEU A 156 14.94 11.07 -2.33
N PRO A 157 15.85 12.03 -2.09
CA PRO A 157 16.40 12.85 -3.17
C PRO A 157 17.09 11.95 -4.21
N VAL A 158 16.91 12.26 -5.49
CA VAL A 158 17.39 11.47 -6.65
C VAL A 158 16.69 10.12 -6.79
N ILE A 159 16.80 9.23 -5.80
CA ILE A 159 16.27 7.85 -5.85
C ILE A 159 14.73 7.85 -5.91
N GLY A 160 14.08 8.69 -5.11
CA GLY A 160 12.62 8.80 -5.06
C GLY A 160 12.04 9.35 -6.36
N ASP A 161 12.73 10.27 -7.02
CA ASP A 161 12.28 10.81 -8.32
C ASP A 161 12.41 9.77 -9.43
N LEU A 162 13.46 8.95 -9.40
CA LEU A 162 13.60 7.81 -10.31
C LEU A 162 12.50 6.78 -10.07
N ALA A 163 12.23 6.44 -8.80
CA ALA A 163 11.17 5.49 -8.45
C ALA A 163 9.78 6.00 -8.88
N ALA A 164 9.50 7.28 -8.67
CA ALA A 164 8.23 7.91 -9.06
C ALA A 164 8.01 7.95 -10.58
N LYS A 165 9.08 7.94 -11.39
CA LYS A 165 8.98 7.86 -12.86
C LYS A 165 8.65 6.46 -13.37
N GLN A 166 8.98 5.43 -12.60
CA GLN A 166 8.81 4.01 -13.00
C GLN A 166 7.53 3.39 -12.44
N ALA A 167 7.03 3.89 -11.31
CA ALA A 167 5.78 3.50 -10.66
C ALA A 167 4.54 4.06 -11.38
#